data_AF-A0A399Y184-F1
#
_entry.id   AF-A0A399Y184-F1
#
_cell.length_a   1.000
_cell.length_b   1.000
_cell.length_c   1.000
_cell.angle_alpha   90.00
_cell.angle_beta   90.00
_cell.angle_gamma   90.00
#
_symmetry.space_group_name_H-M   'P 1'
#
loop_
_entity.id
_entity.type
_entity.pdbx_description
1 polymer ?
#
loop_
_entity_poly.entity_id
_entity_poly.type
_entity_poly.pdbx_seq_one_letter_code
_entity_poly.pdbx_strand_id
1 'polypeptide(L)'
;MSVNQSLMNLIPRSSTVRSTYSCCLSIVLPVLPSHSEALQAYIVAIPATRKRHDACRLTTITHGVVTMTEKNLAEKLLDVAVIHGDFLLSSGRRSSFYVDKYRFLCRPDLLKEIAVELCGRLPEGIDRIAAVEGGASILVTAMSLESGIEALIVRKGRKGYGTDNWCEGSWEQGMKVVLVEDVVTTGAQMAVADDALRSGGLDVVGLFAVVNRGGGEGFTARVDAVAMLTKEDMESLAAAGESGQS
;
A
#
# COMPACT_ATOMS: atom_id res chain seq x y z
N MET A 1 13.34 58.21 21.60
CA MET A 1 14.60 58.97 21.56
C MET A 1 15.67 58.19 22.34
N SER A 2 16.86 58.09 21.74
CA SER A 2 18.13 57.56 22.29
C SER A 2 18.16 56.06 22.66
N VAL A 3 18.67 55.16 21.81
CA VAL A 3 20.07 54.97 21.39
C VAL A 3 20.98 54.62 22.57
N ASN A 4 21.43 53.38 22.64
CA ASN A 4 22.64 53.00 23.37
C ASN A 4 23.62 52.38 22.37
N GLN A 5 24.71 53.11 22.16
CA GLN A 5 25.76 52.88 21.20
C GLN A 5 27.04 52.82 22.02
N SER A 6 27.77 51.71 21.94
CA SER A 6 29.19 51.72 22.27
C SER A 6 29.93 51.05 21.14
N LEU A 7 30.66 51.91 20.43
CA LEU A 7 31.55 51.65 19.32
C LEU A 7 32.93 51.23 19.87
N MET A 8 33.57 50.29 19.20
CA MET A 8 34.93 50.44 18.63
C MET A 8 35.22 49.15 17.85
N ASN A 9 35.01 49.14 16.53
CA ASN A 9 36.02 49.39 15.50
C ASN A 9 37.31 48.58 15.69
N LEU A 10 37.54 47.61 14.79
CA LEU A 10 38.78 47.50 14.01
C LEU A 10 38.57 46.47 12.87
N ILE A 11 38.40 47.00 11.66
CA ILE A 11 38.55 46.30 10.38
C ILE A 11 40.05 46.25 10.06
N PRO A 12 40.55 45.13 9.50
CA PRO A 12 41.30 45.28 8.25
C PRO A 12 40.70 44.45 7.11
N ARG A 13 40.93 44.98 5.92
CA ARG A 13 40.37 44.59 4.63
C ARG A 13 40.99 43.32 4.05
N SER A 14 40.15 42.63 3.27
CA SER A 14 40.41 41.94 2.00
C SER A 14 41.49 40.85 1.90
N SER A 15 41.03 39.65 1.57
CA SER A 15 41.52 38.90 0.40
C SER A 15 40.49 37.84 -0.05
N THR A 16 39.80 38.17 -1.13
CA THR A 16 39.37 37.31 -2.25
C THR A 16 39.22 35.81 -2.01
N VAL A 17 37.96 35.33 -1.94
CA VAL A 17 37.60 33.98 -2.39
C VAL A 17 36.40 34.11 -3.34
N ARG A 18 36.71 34.38 -4.61
CA ARG A 18 35.81 34.02 -5.73
C ARG A 18 36.23 32.62 -6.16
N SER A 19 35.53 31.59 -5.69
CA SER A 19 35.55 30.29 -6.35
C SER A 19 34.31 30.21 -7.23
N THR A 20 34.53 30.45 -8.52
CA THR A 20 33.58 30.24 -9.60
C THR A 20 33.32 28.75 -9.75
N TYR A 21 32.20 28.26 -9.21
CA TYR A 21 31.63 26.99 -9.67
C TYR A 21 30.79 27.25 -10.92
N SER A 22 31.49 27.50 -12.02
CA SER A 22 30.95 27.30 -13.37
C SER A 22 31.13 25.83 -13.70
N CYS A 23 30.25 24.97 -13.16
CA CYS A 23 30.16 23.60 -13.65
C CYS A 23 29.16 23.62 -14.81
N CYS A 24 29.69 23.82 -16.02
CA CYS A 24 28.96 23.60 -17.26
C CYS A 24 28.53 22.13 -17.30
N LEU A 25 27.31 21.83 -16.87
CA LEU A 25 26.67 20.56 -17.13
C LEU A 25 26.21 20.56 -18.60
N SER A 26 27.12 20.26 -19.51
CA SER A 26 26.77 19.92 -20.88
C SER A 26 26.09 18.55 -20.86
N ILE A 27 24.76 18.54 -20.76
CA ILE A 27 23.95 17.36 -21.00
C ILE A 27 24.03 17.09 -22.51
N VAL A 28 24.85 16.12 -22.90
CA VAL A 28 24.78 15.52 -24.24
C VAL A 28 23.63 14.52 -24.19
N LEU A 29 22.45 14.92 -24.67
CA LEU A 29 21.35 13.99 -24.95
C LEU A 29 21.76 13.14 -26.17
N PRO A 30 21.85 11.80 -26.06
CA PRO A 30 21.99 10.98 -27.24
C PRO A 30 20.65 10.98 -28.01
N VAL A 31 20.74 11.33 -29.29
CA VAL A 31 19.65 11.14 -30.27
C VAL A 31 19.33 9.64 -30.33
N LEU A 32 18.10 9.26 -29.96
CA LEU A 32 17.60 7.89 -30.06
C LEU A 32 17.43 7.50 -31.54
N PRO A 33 17.92 6.34 -32.00
CA PRO A 33 17.39 5.74 -33.21
C PRO A 33 16.06 5.04 -32.91
N SER A 34 15.11 5.23 -33.81
CA SER A 34 13.86 4.48 -33.87
C SER A 34 14.14 3.01 -34.19
N HIS A 35 13.41 2.13 -33.50
CA HIS A 35 13.22 0.69 -33.69
C HIS A 35 13.88 -0.24 -32.65
N SER A 36 12.98 -0.86 -31.87
CA SER A 36 13.03 -2.22 -31.32
C SER A 36 13.96 -2.50 -30.13
N GLU A 37 13.32 -2.83 -29.00
CA GLU A 37 13.82 -3.50 -27.79
C GLU A 37 14.73 -2.69 -26.85
N ALA A 38 14.10 -1.89 -25.99
CA ALA A 38 14.73 -1.23 -24.86
C ALA A 38 14.77 -2.19 -23.64
N LEU A 39 15.92 -2.84 -23.41
CA LEU A 39 16.31 -3.34 -22.09
C LEU A 39 17.16 -2.25 -21.42
N GLN A 40 16.56 -1.52 -20.50
CA GLN A 40 17.21 -0.40 -19.82
C GLN A 40 18.04 -0.92 -18.63
N ALA A 41 19.33 -1.16 -18.87
CA ALA A 41 20.29 -1.37 -17.79
C ALA A 41 20.55 -0.02 -17.08
N TYR A 42 19.99 0.16 -15.88
CA TYR A 42 20.32 1.32 -15.04
C TYR A 42 21.66 1.07 -14.35
N ILE A 43 22.74 1.62 -14.90
CA ILE A 43 24.03 1.67 -14.21
C ILE A 43 23.93 2.76 -13.15
N VAL A 44 23.72 2.38 -11.88
CA VAL A 44 23.96 3.27 -10.74
C VAL A 44 25.48 3.43 -10.61
N ALA A 45 26.02 4.54 -11.09
CA ALA A 45 27.39 4.92 -10.78
C ALA A 45 27.46 5.33 -9.29
N ILE A 46 27.79 4.38 -8.41
CA ILE A 46 28.14 4.69 -7.02
C ILE A 46 29.53 5.36 -7.05
N PRO A 47 29.70 6.61 -6.60
CA PRO A 47 31.01 7.25 -6.58
C PRO A 47 31.89 6.54 -5.53
N ALA A 48 32.87 5.79 -6.02
CA ALA A 48 33.90 5.15 -5.20
C ALA A 48 34.79 6.22 -4.55
N THR A 49 34.50 6.57 -3.30
CA THR A 49 35.36 7.43 -2.48
C THR A 49 36.15 6.60 -1.46
N ARG A 50 37.23 5.95 -1.91
CA ARG A 50 38.48 5.81 -1.11
C ARG A 50 39.58 5.08 -1.88
N LYS A 51 40.76 5.69 -1.85
CA LYS A 51 42.04 5.14 -2.30
C LYS A 51 42.33 3.79 -1.63
N ARG A 52 42.76 2.79 -2.41
CA ARG A 52 43.94 1.95 -2.14
C ARG A 52 44.27 1.08 -3.36
N HIS A 53 45.56 0.94 -3.61
CA HIS A 53 46.18 0.15 -4.66
C HIS A 53 45.82 -1.34 -4.52
N ASP A 54 45.52 -1.99 -5.64
CA ASP A 54 46.11 -3.25 -6.13
C ASP A 54 45.16 -3.86 -7.18
N ALA A 55 45.75 -4.48 -8.21
CA ALA A 55 45.13 -4.84 -9.49
C ALA A 55 43.77 -5.57 -9.36
N CYS A 56 42.69 -4.88 -9.73
CA CYS A 56 41.36 -5.46 -9.83
C CYS A 56 41.25 -6.27 -11.12
N ARG A 57 41.38 -7.59 -10.99
CA ARG A 57 41.14 -8.57 -12.05
C ARG A 57 39.63 -8.58 -12.31
N LEU A 58 39.19 -8.05 -13.46
CA LEU A 58 37.81 -8.19 -13.93
C LEU A 58 37.50 -9.69 -14.01
N THR A 59 36.74 -10.16 -13.03
CA THR A 59 36.14 -11.48 -13.09
C THR A 59 34.72 -11.23 -13.54
N THR A 60 34.43 -11.51 -14.81
CA THR A 60 33.07 -11.45 -15.33
C THR A 60 32.27 -12.54 -14.61
N ILE A 61 31.59 -12.18 -13.53
CA ILE A 61 30.56 -13.03 -12.96
C ILE A 61 29.39 -12.91 -13.92
N THR A 62 29.27 -13.88 -14.83
CA THR A 62 28.02 -14.16 -15.51
C THR A 62 27.03 -14.58 -14.43
N HIS A 63 26.35 -13.59 -13.84
CA HIS A 63 25.15 -13.85 -13.06
C HIS A 63 24.17 -14.46 -14.05
N GLY A 64 24.04 -15.79 -14.00
CA GLY A 64 22.95 -16.49 -14.64
C GLY A 64 21.67 -15.79 -14.19
N VAL A 65 20.93 -15.25 -15.15
CA VAL A 65 19.58 -14.75 -14.90
C VAL A 65 18.76 -16.00 -14.57
N VAL A 66 18.66 -16.32 -13.29
CA VAL A 66 17.56 -17.14 -12.80
C VAL A 66 16.35 -16.22 -12.92
N THR A 67 15.59 -16.37 -14.00
CA THR A 67 14.28 -15.75 -14.11
C THR A 67 13.38 -16.41 -13.07
N MET A 68 13.44 -15.91 -11.82
CA MET A 68 12.32 -16.08 -10.92
C MET A 68 11.22 -15.21 -11.49
N THR A 69 10.19 -15.83 -12.07
CA THR A 69 8.98 -15.11 -12.43
C THR A 69 8.50 -14.41 -11.16
N GLU A 70 8.50 -13.07 -11.13
CA GLU A 70 8.00 -12.34 -9.98
C GLU A 70 6.55 -12.74 -9.75
N LYS A 71 6.25 -13.26 -8.55
CA LYS A 71 4.88 -13.58 -8.15
C LYS A 71 4.01 -12.33 -8.27
N ASN A 72 2.81 -12.48 -8.82
CA ASN A 72 1.86 -11.37 -8.84
C ASN A 72 1.44 -10.99 -7.39
N LEU A 73 0.87 -9.81 -7.19
CA LEU A 73 0.53 -9.31 -5.86
C LEU A 73 -0.44 -10.27 -5.13
N ALA A 74 -1.40 -10.87 -5.82
CA ALA A 74 -2.33 -11.81 -5.23
C ALA A 74 -1.61 -13.05 -4.65
N GLU A 75 -0.68 -13.64 -5.40
CA GLU A 75 0.14 -14.76 -4.93
C GLU A 75 1.01 -14.38 -3.73
N LYS A 76 1.68 -13.22 -3.76
CA LYS A 76 2.46 -12.71 -2.62
C LYS A 76 1.59 -12.55 -1.37
N LEU A 77 0.37 -12.04 -1.54
CA LEU A 77 -0.56 -11.84 -0.42
C LEU A 77 -0.98 -13.16 0.19
N LEU A 78 -1.32 -14.16 -0.64
CA LEU A 78 -1.75 -15.47 -0.15
C LEU A 78 -0.61 -16.21 0.56
N ASP A 79 0.61 -16.18 0.01
CA ASP A 79 1.80 -16.78 0.65
C ASP A 79 2.04 -16.23 2.06
N VAL A 80 1.82 -14.93 2.25
CA VAL A 80 2.09 -14.24 3.51
C VAL A 80 0.92 -14.36 4.48
N ALA A 81 -0.31 -14.23 3.99
CA ALA A 81 -1.51 -14.15 4.82
C ALA A 81 -2.01 -15.52 5.29
N VAL A 82 -1.80 -16.58 4.51
CA VAL A 82 -2.31 -17.92 4.85
C VAL A 82 -1.39 -18.59 5.87
N ILE A 83 -2.00 -19.07 6.96
CA ILE A 83 -1.35 -19.84 8.01
C ILE A 83 -2.01 -21.21 8.04
N HIS A 84 -1.21 -22.28 8.02
CA HIS A 84 -1.69 -23.66 8.17
C HIS A 84 -1.61 -24.13 9.63
N GLY A 85 -2.56 -24.95 10.05
CA GLY A 85 -2.70 -25.40 11.44
C GLY A 85 -4.15 -25.76 11.77
N ASP A 86 -4.44 -26.17 13.00
CA ASP A 86 -5.79 -26.51 13.44
C ASP A 86 -6.45 -25.30 14.12
N PHE A 87 -7.39 -24.65 13.42
CA PHE A 87 -8.05 -23.43 13.87
C PHE A 87 -9.54 -23.66 14.15
N LEU A 88 -10.00 -23.23 15.32
CA LEU A 88 -11.43 -23.12 15.62
C LEU A 88 -11.96 -21.78 15.11
N LEU A 89 -12.81 -21.80 14.10
CA LEU A 89 -13.44 -20.59 13.55
C LEU A 89 -14.57 -20.11 14.47
N SER A 90 -14.96 -18.83 14.33
CA SER A 90 -16.09 -18.25 15.07
C SER A 90 -17.43 -18.95 14.80
N SER A 91 -17.52 -19.73 13.72
CA SER A 91 -18.66 -20.61 13.40
C SER A 91 -18.69 -21.92 14.20
N GLY A 92 -17.65 -22.20 15.01
CA GLY A 92 -17.46 -23.47 15.71
C GLY A 92 -16.88 -24.59 14.84
N ARG A 93 -16.67 -24.36 13.54
CA ARG A 93 -16.03 -25.33 12.64
C ARG A 93 -14.50 -25.30 12.78
N ARG A 94 -13.86 -26.45 12.61
CA ARG A 94 -12.40 -26.54 12.46
C ARG A 94 -11.97 -26.24 11.03
N SER A 95 -10.82 -25.60 10.89
CA SER A 95 -10.19 -25.27 9.60
C SER A 95 -8.70 -25.57 9.67
N SER A 96 -8.15 -26.18 8.63
CA SER A 96 -6.71 -26.48 8.51
C SER A 96 -5.88 -25.25 8.07
N PHE A 97 -6.53 -24.12 7.81
CA PHE A 97 -5.89 -22.84 7.51
C PHE A 97 -6.65 -21.64 8.06
N TYR A 98 -5.94 -20.53 8.23
CA TYR A 98 -6.46 -19.22 8.63
C TYR A 98 -5.81 -18.11 7.80
N VAL A 99 -6.58 -17.06 7.47
CA VAL A 99 -6.05 -15.89 6.75
C VAL A 99 -5.83 -14.77 7.77
N ASP A 100 -4.57 -14.52 8.11
CA ASP A 100 -4.18 -13.47 9.03
C ASP A 100 -3.84 -12.18 8.28
N LYS A 101 -4.79 -11.26 8.32
CA LYS A 101 -4.69 -9.95 7.68
C LYS A 101 -3.54 -9.08 8.18
N TYR A 102 -3.15 -9.22 9.45
CA TYR A 102 -2.08 -8.37 10.00
C TYR A 102 -0.72 -8.71 9.39
N ARG A 103 -0.56 -9.92 8.80
CA ARG A 103 0.67 -10.30 8.10
C ARG A 103 0.95 -9.47 6.86
N PHE A 104 -0.07 -8.89 6.20
CA PHE A 104 0.15 -7.94 5.11
C PHE A 104 -0.11 -6.49 5.54
N LEU A 105 -1.07 -6.23 6.44
CA LEU A 105 -1.35 -4.86 6.91
C LEU A 105 -0.21 -4.24 7.72
N CYS A 106 0.60 -5.06 8.41
CA CYS A 106 1.74 -4.58 9.20
C CYS A 106 3.09 -4.70 8.47
N ARG A 107 3.06 -4.97 7.17
CA ARG A 107 4.25 -5.06 6.31
C ARG A 107 4.29 -3.86 5.36
N PRO A 108 5.19 -2.87 5.58
CA PRO A 108 5.15 -1.62 4.83
C PRO A 108 5.31 -1.79 3.31
N ASP A 109 6.13 -2.75 2.88
CA ASP A 109 6.33 -3.15 1.48
C ASP A 109 5.00 -3.60 0.86
N LEU A 110 4.35 -4.59 1.47
CA LEU A 110 3.09 -5.14 0.96
C LEU A 110 1.92 -4.15 1.11
N LEU A 111 1.80 -3.45 2.24
CA LEU A 111 0.76 -2.46 2.45
C LEU A 111 0.80 -1.37 1.38
N LYS A 112 2.01 -0.94 0.99
CA LYS A 112 2.20 0.03 -0.09
C LYS A 112 1.78 -0.54 -1.44
N GLU A 113 2.22 -1.75 -1.79
CA GLU A 113 1.82 -2.42 -3.04
C GLU A 113 0.28 -2.57 -3.12
N ILE A 114 -0.37 -3.00 -2.04
CA ILE A 114 -1.84 -3.11 -1.96
C ILE A 114 -2.52 -1.76 -2.13
N ALA A 115 -2.02 -0.72 -1.46
CA ALA A 115 -2.60 0.62 -1.56
C ALA A 115 -2.52 1.17 -2.99
N VAL A 116 -1.36 1.02 -3.66
CA VAL A 116 -1.18 1.40 -5.06
C VAL A 116 -2.16 0.64 -5.96
N GLU A 117 -2.26 -0.67 -5.80
CA GLU A 117 -3.17 -1.52 -6.58
C GLU A 117 -4.63 -1.08 -6.43
N LEU A 118 -5.11 -0.91 -5.19
CA LEU A 118 -6.48 -0.50 -4.93
C LEU A 118 -6.76 0.94 -5.37
N CYS A 119 -5.79 1.85 -5.22
CA CYS A 119 -5.90 3.21 -5.72
C CYS A 119 -6.01 3.26 -7.24
N GLY A 120 -5.30 2.38 -7.96
CA GLY A 120 -5.39 2.26 -9.41
C GLY A 120 -6.75 1.77 -9.93
N ARG A 121 -7.57 1.18 -9.06
CA ARG A 121 -8.93 0.71 -9.38
C ARG A 121 -10.02 1.72 -9.00
N LEU A 122 -9.68 2.82 -8.32
CA LEU A 122 -10.66 3.80 -7.88
C LEU A 122 -11.39 4.42 -9.10
N PRO A 123 -12.73 4.54 -9.04
CA PRO A 123 -13.46 5.24 -10.08
C PRO A 123 -13.12 6.74 -10.06
N GLU A 124 -13.24 7.39 -11.22
CA GLU A 124 -13.00 8.83 -11.32
C GLU A 124 -14.01 9.64 -10.50
N GLY A 125 -13.52 10.73 -9.88
CA GLY A 125 -14.37 11.69 -9.17
C GLY A 125 -14.96 11.16 -7.86
N ILE A 126 -14.29 10.22 -7.19
CA ILE A 126 -14.64 9.89 -5.80
C ILE A 126 -14.20 10.98 -4.84
N ASP A 127 -14.99 11.19 -3.79
CA ASP A 127 -14.73 12.22 -2.77
C ASP A 127 -14.02 11.63 -1.55
N ARG A 128 -14.34 10.38 -1.19
CA ARG A 128 -13.84 9.72 0.01
C ARG A 128 -13.55 8.24 -0.20
N ILE A 129 -12.65 7.73 0.64
CA ILE A 129 -12.45 6.29 0.84
C ILE A 129 -12.84 5.94 2.28
N ALA A 130 -13.61 4.87 2.47
CA ALA A 130 -14.15 4.50 3.78
C ALA A 130 -13.73 3.09 4.17
N ALA A 131 -13.58 2.84 5.47
CA ALA A 131 -13.40 1.50 6.03
C ALA A 131 -14.12 1.36 7.36
N VAL A 132 -14.45 0.13 7.73
CA VAL A 132 -14.91 -0.18 9.08
C VAL A 132 -13.72 -0.12 10.04
N GLU A 133 -13.95 0.39 11.26
CA GLU A 133 -12.92 0.45 12.30
C GLU A 133 -12.28 -0.94 12.57
N GLY A 134 -10.94 -0.95 12.63
CA GLY A 134 -10.13 -2.16 12.76
C GLY A 134 -9.04 -2.24 11.70
N GLY A 135 -8.79 -3.45 11.18
CA GLY A 135 -7.70 -3.69 10.22
C GLY A 135 -7.78 -2.85 8.96
N ALA A 136 -8.97 -2.75 8.35
CA ALA A 136 -9.20 -1.95 7.16
C ALA A 136 -8.94 -0.44 7.34
N SER A 137 -8.99 0.10 8.58
CA SER A 137 -8.60 1.50 8.84
C SER A 137 -7.12 1.77 8.52
N ILE A 138 -6.24 0.79 8.72
CA ILE A 138 -4.82 0.87 8.35
C ILE A 138 -4.68 0.97 6.83
N LEU A 139 -5.48 0.18 6.11
CA LEU A 139 -5.48 0.13 4.65
C LEU A 139 -5.96 1.43 4.02
N VAL A 140 -7.10 1.97 4.45
CA VAL A 140 -7.59 3.27 3.90
C VAL A 140 -6.70 4.43 4.31
N THR A 141 -6.00 4.35 5.44
CA THR A 141 -4.97 5.34 5.78
C THR A 141 -3.82 5.30 4.77
N ALA A 142 -3.34 4.10 4.39
CA ALA A 142 -2.31 3.96 3.37
C ALA A 142 -2.78 4.42 1.98
N MET A 143 -4.01 4.06 1.59
CA MET A 143 -4.63 4.53 0.34
C MET A 143 -4.83 6.05 0.34
N SER A 144 -5.16 6.67 1.48
CA SER A 144 -5.30 8.12 1.59
C SER A 144 -3.96 8.81 1.36
N LEU A 145 -2.89 8.28 1.95
CA LEU A 145 -1.53 8.78 1.72
C LEU A 145 -1.06 8.60 0.26
N GLU A 146 -1.53 7.56 -0.41
CA GLU A 146 -1.20 7.30 -1.83
C GLU A 146 -1.98 8.20 -2.79
N SER A 147 -3.30 8.29 -2.62
CA SER A 147 -4.19 8.97 -3.56
C SER A 147 -4.40 10.46 -3.27
N GLY A 148 -4.10 10.91 -2.04
CA GLY A 148 -4.47 12.24 -1.56
C GLY A 148 -5.96 12.40 -1.22
N ILE A 149 -6.74 11.33 -1.25
CA ILE A 149 -8.18 11.33 -0.96
C ILE A 149 -8.39 11.10 0.53
N GLU A 150 -9.24 11.91 1.15
CA GLU A 150 -9.50 11.82 2.60
C GLU A 150 -10.24 10.52 2.96
N ALA A 151 -9.84 9.91 4.08
CA ALA A 151 -10.43 8.69 4.58
C ALA A 151 -11.56 8.94 5.60
N LEU A 152 -12.56 8.04 5.59
CA LEU A 152 -13.63 7.94 6.58
C LEU A 152 -13.52 6.62 7.34
N ILE A 153 -13.79 6.66 8.65
CA ILE A 153 -13.81 5.45 9.49
C ILE A 153 -15.22 5.21 10.03
N VAL A 154 -15.86 4.14 9.57
CA VAL A 154 -17.19 3.71 10.02
C VAL A 154 -17.06 2.88 11.29
N ARG A 155 -17.77 3.28 12.34
CA ARG A 155 -17.69 2.62 13.65
C ARG A 155 -18.66 1.44 13.72
N LYS A 156 -18.29 0.36 14.44
CA LYS A 156 -19.13 -0.84 14.62
C LYS A 156 -20.29 -0.63 15.58
N GLY A 157 -20.29 0.47 16.32
CA GLY A 157 -21.35 0.80 17.26
C GLY A 157 -21.32 2.26 17.70
N ARG A 158 -22.51 2.79 17.95
CA ARG A 158 -22.72 4.09 18.57
C ARG A 158 -22.26 4.07 20.03
N LYS A 159 -21.49 5.08 20.43
CA LYS A 159 -21.28 5.33 21.87
C LYS A 159 -22.50 6.12 22.33
N GLY A 160 -23.29 5.57 23.24
CA GLY A 160 -24.45 6.26 23.84
C GLY A 160 -24.10 7.49 24.70
N TYR A 161 -22.98 8.15 24.42
CA TYR A 161 -22.47 9.36 25.07
C TYR A 161 -21.53 10.10 24.10
N GLY A 162 -21.60 11.45 24.06
CA GLY A 162 -20.84 12.29 23.11
C GLY A 162 -21.66 12.69 21.87
N THR A 163 -21.01 12.96 20.74
CA THR A 163 -21.66 13.38 19.47
C THR A 163 -22.44 12.27 18.76
N ASP A 164 -22.46 11.04 19.29
CA ASP A 164 -23.09 9.86 18.67
C ASP A 164 -22.67 9.63 17.19
N ASN A 165 -21.47 10.09 16.83
CA ASN A 165 -20.94 9.97 15.48
C ASN A 165 -20.67 8.50 15.14
N TRP A 166 -21.36 8.02 14.11
CA TRP A 166 -21.21 6.66 13.56
C TRP A 166 -20.11 6.58 12.49
N CYS A 167 -19.68 7.72 11.95
CA CYS A 167 -18.63 7.85 10.95
C CYS A 167 -17.68 8.98 11.34
N GLU A 168 -16.39 8.68 11.43
CA GLU A 168 -15.32 9.65 11.70
C GLU A 168 -14.73 10.17 10.38
N GLY A 169 -14.29 11.43 10.39
CA GLY A 169 -13.82 12.15 9.20
C GLY A 169 -14.83 13.18 8.70
N SER A 170 -14.40 14.06 7.80
CA SER A 170 -15.24 15.14 7.26
C SER A 170 -16.00 14.66 6.03
N TRP A 171 -17.33 14.71 6.08
CA TRP A 171 -18.17 14.28 4.96
C TRP A 171 -19.46 15.11 4.88
N GLU A 172 -20.02 15.16 3.68
CA GLU A 172 -21.29 15.82 3.37
C GLU A 172 -22.18 14.86 2.58
N GLN A 173 -23.49 15.10 2.60
CA GLN A 173 -24.43 14.29 1.82
C GLN A 173 -24.16 14.43 0.32
N GLY A 174 -24.34 13.34 -0.41
CA GLY A 174 -24.10 13.26 -1.86
C GLY A 174 -22.65 12.98 -2.25
N MET A 175 -21.70 12.96 -1.31
CA MET A 175 -20.32 12.58 -1.60
C MET A 175 -20.24 11.12 -2.07
N LYS A 176 -19.42 10.89 -3.10
CA LYS A 176 -19.11 9.57 -3.64
C LYS A 176 -18.02 8.90 -2.82
N VAL A 177 -18.29 7.68 -2.37
CA VAL A 177 -17.42 6.95 -1.45
C VAL A 177 -17.12 5.57 -1.99
N VAL A 178 -15.86 5.15 -1.88
CA VAL A 178 -15.48 3.74 -2.03
C VAL A 178 -15.32 3.13 -0.64
N LEU A 179 -16.01 2.03 -0.36
CA LEU A 179 -15.86 1.28 0.88
C LEU A 179 -14.85 0.15 0.68
N VAL A 180 -13.87 0.07 1.58
CA VAL A 180 -12.74 -0.85 1.50
C VAL A 180 -12.71 -1.76 2.73
N GLU A 181 -12.42 -3.04 2.52
CA GLU A 181 -12.25 -4.05 3.57
C GLU A 181 -10.92 -4.80 3.41
N ASP A 182 -10.37 -5.34 4.51
CA ASP A 182 -9.16 -6.16 4.45
C ASP A 182 -9.45 -7.57 3.92
N VAL A 183 -10.33 -8.31 4.60
CA VAL A 183 -10.71 -9.68 4.25
C VAL A 183 -12.22 -9.82 4.30
N VAL A 184 -12.82 -10.11 3.16
CA VAL A 184 -14.25 -10.39 3.04
C VAL A 184 -14.49 -11.88 3.15
N THR A 185 -15.27 -12.28 4.15
CA THR A 185 -15.74 -13.67 4.33
C THR A 185 -17.18 -13.81 3.87
N THR A 186 -18.15 -13.43 4.70
CA THR A 186 -19.57 -13.37 4.32
C THR A 186 -19.97 -12.01 3.74
N GLY A 187 -19.12 -10.99 3.90
CA GLY A 187 -19.44 -9.61 3.57
C GLY A 187 -20.36 -8.91 4.57
N ALA A 188 -20.79 -9.57 5.66
CA ALA A 188 -21.79 -9.02 6.59
C ALA A 188 -21.37 -7.67 7.21
N GLN A 189 -20.10 -7.53 7.62
CA GLN A 189 -19.62 -6.27 8.21
C GLN A 189 -19.57 -5.14 7.19
N MET A 190 -19.09 -5.45 5.99
CA MET A 190 -19.05 -4.49 4.88
C MET A 190 -20.45 -4.10 4.43
N ALA A 191 -21.42 -5.03 4.45
CA ALA A 191 -22.82 -4.75 4.13
C ALA A 191 -23.48 -3.79 5.12
N VAL A 192 -23.28 -4.01 6.43
CA VAL A 192 -23.76 -3.09 7.46
C VAL A 192 -23.17 -1.69 7.29
N ALA A 193 -21.90 -1.59 6.90
CA ALA A 193 -21.24 -0.32 6.66
C ALA A 193 -21.72 0.37 5.36
N ASP A 194 -21.92 -0.38 4.27
CA ASP A 194 -22.53 0.10 3.03
C ASP A 194 -23.92 0.69 3.31
N ASP A 195 -24.76 -0.03 4.06
CA ASP A 195 -26.09 0.44 4.47
C ASP A 195 -26.02 1.69 5.35
N ALA A 196 -25.08 1.75 6.29
CA ALA A 196 -24.90 2.92 7.17
C ALA A 196 -24.47 4.17 6.38
N LEU A 197 -23.51 4.02 5.46
CA LEU A 197 -23.03 5.10 4.59
C LEU A 197 -24.17 5.63 3.72
N ARG A 198 -24.89 4.73 3.05
CA ARG A 198 -26.04 5.09 2.20
C ARG A 198 -27.16 5.76 2.99
N SER A 199 -27.49 5.22 4.16
CA SER A 199 -28.50 5.80 5.05
C SER A 199 -28.07 7.18 5.59
N GLY A 200 -26.77 7.41 5.71
CA GLY A 200 -26.18 8.72 6.03
C GLY A 200 -26.24 9.73 4.88
N GLY A 201 -26.67 9.32 3.69
CA GLY A 201 -26.77 10.17 2.49
C GLY A 201 -25.52 10.18 1.61
N LEU A 202 -24.58 9.24 1.82
CA LEU A 202 -23.39 9.08 0.96
C LEU A 202 -23.71 8.14 -0.22
N ASP A 203 -23.09 8.39 -1.36
CA ASP A 203 -23.20 7.52 -2.54
C ASP A 203 -22.04 6.52 -2.56
N VAL A 204 -22.28 5.29 -2.12
CA VAL A 204 -21.25 4.25 -2.18
C VAL A 204 -21.14 3.72 -3.62
N VAL A 205 -20.07 4.10 -4.31
CA VAL A 205 -19.86 3.81 -5.74
C VAL A 205 -18.96 2.61 -6.01
N GLY A 206 -18.32 2.06 -4.98
CA GLY A 206 -17.45 0.89 -5.09
C GLY A 206 -17.26 0.16 -3.77
N LEU A 207 -17.10 -1.16 -3.85
CA LEU A 207 -16.84 -2.06 -2.72
C LEU A 207 -15.55 -2.84 -2.99
N PHE A 208 -14.46 -2.50 -2.31
CA PHE A 208 -13.15 -3.10 -2.56
C PHE A 208 -12.68 -3.97 -1.39
N ALA A 209 -11.87 -4.99 -1.68
CA ALA A 209 -11.21 -5.80 -0.66
C ALA A 209 -9.78 -6.20 -1.05
N VAL A 210 -8.94 -6.51 -0.06
CA VAL A 210 -7.63 -7.14 -0.35
C VAL A 210 -7.84 -8.62 -0.66
N VAL A 211 -8.54 -9.33 0.21
CA VAL A 211 -8.83 -10.77 0.03
C VAL A 211 -10.33 -11.01 0.12
N ASN A 212 -10.91 -11.67 -0.88
CA ASN A 212 -12.31 -12.10 -0.85
C ASN A 212 -12.39 -13.64 -0.85
N ARG A 213 -13.01 -14.19 0.20
CA ARG A 213 -13.21 -15.63 0.44
C ARG A 213 -14.68 -16.07 0.26
N GLY A 214 -15.56 -15.15 -0.12
CA GLY A 214 -17.03 -15.33 -0.06
C GLY A 214 -17.65 -16.13 -1.19
N GLY A 215 -16.85 -16.83 -2.01
CA GLY A 215 -17.37 -17.74 -3.04
C GLY A 215 -18.12 -17.07 -4.19
N GLY A 216 -18.07 -15.74 -4.31
CA GLY A 216 -18.59 -15.01 -5.47
C GLY A 216 -20.11 -14.90 -5.54
N GLU A 217 -20.83 -15.15 -4.43
CA GLU A 217 -22.29 -15.07 -4.37
C GLU A 217 -22.77 -13.93 -3.45
N GLY A 218 -24.03 -13.52 -3.64
CA GLY A 218 -24.69 -12.51 -2.80
C GLY A 218 -23.95 -11.18 -2.74
N PHE A 219 -23.78 -10.63 -1.53
CA PHE A 219 -23.09 -9.35 -1.33
C PHE A 219 -21.63 -9.38 -1.84
N THR A 220 -20.94 -10.51 -1.64
CA THR A 220 -19.51 -10.65 -1.95
C THR A 220 -19.22 -10.70 -3.45
N ALA A 221 -20.23 -10.98 -4.28
CA ALA A 221 -20.13 -10.92 -5.74
C ALA A 221 -19.91 -9.49 -6.27
N ARG A 222 -20.28 -8.48 -5.49
CA ARG A 222 -20.16 -7.06 -5.83
C ARG A 222 -18.82 -6.46 -5.40
N VAL A 223 -17.98 -7.25 -4.71
CA VAL A 223 -16.71 -6.79 -4.14
C VAL A 223 -15.58 -7.05 -5.12
N ASP A 224 -14.93 -5.99 -5.57
CA ASP A 224 -13.69 -6.06 -6.33
C ASP A 224 -12.51 -6.35 -5.38
N ALA A 225 -11.82 -7.47 -5.59
CA ALA A 225 -10.78 -7.93 -4.69
C ALA A 225 -9.42 -8.03 -5.39
N VAL A 226 -8.34 -7.75 -4.66
CA VAL A 226 -6.97 -7.97 -5.16
C VAL A 226 -6.70 -9.47 -5.30
N ALA A 227 -7.06 -10.26 -4.28
CA ALA A 227 -6.97 -11.71 -4.29
C ALA A 227 -8.34 -12.35 -4.05
N MET A 228 -8.74 -13.23 -4.95
CA MET A 228 -9.91 -14.09 -4.79
C MET A 228 -9.45 -15.46 -4.29
N LEU A 229 -10.08 -15.95 -3.21
CA LEU A 229 -9.93 -17.32 -2.73
C LEU A 229 -11.18 -18.10 -3.10
N THR A 230 -11.09 -18.87 -4.18
CA THR A 230 -12.16 -19.77 -4.63
C THR A 230 -12.32 -20.95 -3.68
N LYS A 231 -13.38 -21.74 -3.88
CA LYS A 231 -13.57 -22.99 -3.14
C LYS A 231 -12.41 -23.96 -3.39
N GLU A 232 -11.92 -24.03 -4.62
CA GLU A 232 -10.80 -24.88 -5.02
C GLU A 232 -9.49 -24.43 -4.35
N ASP A 233 -9.25 -23.11 -4.25
CA ASP A 233 -8.10 -22.57 -3.52
C ASP A 233 -8.18 -22.97 -2.04
N MET A 234 -9.35 -22.82 -1.43
CA MET A 234 -9.55 -23.20 -0.03
C MET A 234 -9.37 -24.70 0.21
N GLU A 235 -9.84 -25.55 -0.71
CA GLU A 235 -9.62 -27.01 -0.67
C GLU A 235 -8.14 -27.38 -0.83
N SER A 236 -7.45 -26.71 -1.75
CA SER A 236 -6.01 -26.92 -1.99
C SER A 236 -5.16 -26.48 -0.80
N LEU A 237 -5.48 -25.33 -0.20
CA LEU A 237 -4.85 -24.84 1.03
C LEU A 237 -5.14 -25.77 2.20
N ALA A 238 -6.34 -26.36 2.26
CA ALA A 238 -6.69 -27.31 3.30
C ALA A 238 -5.85 -28.60 3.20
N ALA A 239 -5.68 -29.13 1.98
CA ALA A 239 -4.87 -30.32 1.71
C ALA A 239 -3.36 -30.08 1.97
N ALA A 240 -2.84 -28.89 1.63
CA ALA A 240 -1.44 -28.54 1.89
C ALA A 240 -1.10 -28.59 3.39
N GLY A 241 -2.04 -28.20 4.26
CA GLY A 241 -1.86 -28.23 5.71
C GLY A 241 -1.75 -29.64 6.32
N GLU A 242 -2.29 -30.66 5.65
CA GLU A 242 -2.24 -32.06 6.12
C GLU A 242 -0.89 -32.73 5.78
N SER A 243 -0.26 -32.33 4.69
CA SER A 243 1.03 -32.88 4.22
C SER A 243 2.25 -32.44 5.04
N GLY A 244 2.12 -31.39 5.86
CA GLY A 244 3.20 -30.85 6.70
C GLY A 244 3.26 -31.40 8.13
N GLN A 245 2.43 -32.39 8.48
CA GLN A 245 2.35 -32.99 9.82
C GLN A 245 3.09 -34.34 9.99
N SER A 246 3.89 -34.76 9.00
CA SER A 246 4.69 -36.00 9.05
C SER A 246 6.07 -35.80 9.64
#